data_AF-A0A9W3CIV5-F1
#
_entry.id   AF-A0A9W3CIV5-F1
#
_cell.length_a   1.000
_cell.length_b   1.000
_cell.length_c   1.000
_cell.angle_alpha   90.00
_cell.angle_beta   90.00
_cell.angle_gamma   90.00
#
_symmetry.space_group_name_H-M   'P 1'
#
loop_
_entity.id
_entity.type
_entity.pdbx_description
1 polymer ?
#
loop_
_entity_poly.entity_id
_entity_poly.type
_entity_poly.pdbx_seq_one_letter_code
_entity_poly.pdbx_strand_id
1 'polypeptide(L)'
;MSGSTGVENQMNCQLSARLPKDPREPRSLSSSSPCFPITLKFVDVCYRVKIHGKTGDSCKIKRLLGLEQKPSDEILSTEERTILSGVTGMVSPGEFMAVLGPSGSGKSTLLNALAGRLHGPGLTGKILVNDAKPTKHTLKRTGFVAQDDLLYPHLTVRETLVFVALLRLPRSLTRHDKINAAESVISELGLEKCENTVVGNTFIRGISGGERKRVSIAHELLINPSLLVLDEPTSGLDATAAQRLVQTLAGMAHGRGKAVVTSIHQPSSRVFQMFDTVLLLSEGKCLFYGKGRDAMAYFDSVGFSPAFPMNPADFLLDLANGVCQIDGMTEREKPNVKQTLAVAYNTLLAPNVKTCIDASPSLGDNMRFVKTRENAHGITSAITTWFSQLCILLHRLLKERRHESFDALRVFQVIAASLLSGLMWWHSDYRDVHDRLGLLFFISIFWGVIPSFSAVFTFPQERAIFTRERASGMYTLSSYFMAHVIGSLSMELVLPTAFLTLTYWMVGLRPGLVPFFLTLFVLLLYVLASQGLGLALGAAIMDAKKASTISTVTMLAFV
;
A
#
# COMPACT_ATOMS: atom_id res chain seq x y z
N MET A 1 -5.21 -76.76 -36.20
CA MET A 1 -4.28 -75.68 -36.55
C MET A 1 -4.96 -74.36 -36.16
N SER A 2 -5.14 -73.98 -34.87
CA SER A 2 -4.16 -73.62 -33.81
C SER A 2 -3.16 -72.55 -34.28
N GLY A 3 -2.91 -71.42 -33.63
CA GLY A 3 -3.26 -70.86 -32.31
C GLY A 3 -2.74 -69.39 -32.26
N SER A 4 -3.35 -68.48 -31.49
CA SER A 4 -3.01 -68.14 -30.08
C SER A 4 -1.74 -67.25 -29.92
N THR A 5 -1.88 -65.93 -29.70
CA THR A 5 -1.79 -65.19 -28.39
C THR A 5 -0.39 -65.04 -27.76
N GLY A 6 0.00 -63.78 -27.50
CA GLY A 6 0.41 -63.32 -26.16
C GLY A 6 1.90 -63.06 -25.84
N VAL A 7 2.11 -61.95 -25.08
CA VAL A 7 3.19 -61.67 -24.08
C VAL A 7 4.57 -61.32 -24.69
N GLU A 8 5.31 -60.25 -24.34
CA GLU A 8 6.04 -59.92 -23.10
C GLU A 8 6.81 -58.57 -23.33
N ASN A 9 6.62 -57.48 -22.56
CA ASN A 9 7.25 -57.05 -21.30
C ASN A 9 8.79 -56.75 -21.29
N GLN A 10 9.11 -55.55 -20.79
CA GLN A 10 10.27 -55.16 -19.96
C GLN A 10 11.72 -55.37 -20.46
N MET A 11 12.43 -54.27 -20.74
CA MET A 11 13.75 -53.91 -20.18
C MET A 11 14.43 -52.83 -21.05
N ASN A 12 14.49 -51.60 -20.57
CA ASN A 12 15.70 -50.78 -20.68
C ASN A 12 15.58 -49.55 -19.77
N CYS A 13 15.87 -49.82 -18.50
CA CYS A 13 16.26 -48.81 -17.52
C CYS A 13 17.74 -49.05 -17.23
N GLN A 14 18.49 -47.97 -16.97
CA GLN A 14 19.90 -47.91 -16.56
C GLN A 14 20.94 -47.88 -17.69
N LEU A 15 21.45 -46.68 -18.00
CA LEU A 15 22.83 -46.26 -17.73
C LEU A 15 23.13 -44.96 -18.50
N SER A 16 23.11 -43.82 -17.79
CA SER A 16 23.84 -42.62 -18.20
C SER A 16 24.33 -41.93 -16.93
N ALA A 17 25.65 -41.98 -16.77
CA ALA A 17 26.40 -41.64 -15.58
C ALA A 17 26.38 -40.12 -15.30
N ARG A 18 26.26 -39.78 -14.01
CA ARG A 18 26.45 -38.42 -13.50
C ARG A 18 27.94 -38.09 -13.46
N LEU A 19 28.37 -37.11 -14.24
CA LEU A 19 29.62 -36.37 -14.01
C LEU A 19 29.39 -35.34 -12.88
N PRO A 20 30.35 -35.14 -11.96
CA PRO A 20 30.22 -34.14 -10.90
C PRO A 20 30.43 -32.73 -11.47
N LYS A 21 29.50 -31.81 -11.17
CA LYS A 21 29.62 -30.39 -11.54
C LYS A 21 30.63 -29.67 -10.63
N ASP A 22 31.41 -28.81 -11.27
CA ASP A 22 32.49 -27.98 -10.73
C ASP A 22 32.04 -27.05 -9.57
N PRO A 23 32.86 -26.77 -8.53
CA PRO A 23 32.43 -26.01 -7.35
C PRO A 23 32.41 -24.48 -7.50
N ARG A 24 32.56 -23.93 -8.73
CA ARG A 24 32.86 -22.49 -8.95
C ARG A 24 31.86 -21.73 -9.83
N GLU A 25 30.60 -22.13 -9.88
CA GLU A 25 29.54 -21.26 -10.41
C GLU A 25 28.86 -20.47 -9.28
N PRO A 26 28.71 -19.14 -9.39
CA PRO A 26 27.91 -18.38 -8.45
C PRO A 26 26.47 -18.89 -8.55
N ARG A 27 25.87 -19.24 -7.40
CA ARG A 27 24.45 -19.63 -7.30
C ARG A 27 23.58 -18.48 -7.79
N SER A 28 23.32 -18.42 -9.09
CA SER A 28 22.23 -17.62 -9.63
C SER A 28 20.96 -18.09 -8.94
N LEU A 29 20.20 -17.17 -8.36
CA LEU A 29 18.84 -17.48 -7.95
C LEU A 29 18.07 -17.83 -9.23
N SER A 30 18.04 -19.11 -9.57
CA SER A 30 16.92 -19.63 -10.32
C SER A 30 15.67 -19.23 -9.52
N SER A 31 14.71 -18.64 -10.21
CA SER A 31 13.37 -18.22 -9.76
C SER A 31 12.51 -19.35 -9.17
N SER A 32 13.13 -20.45 -8.75
CA SER A 32 12.57 -21.75 -8.38
C SER A 32 12.81 -22.08 -6.90
N SER A 33 12.84 -21.09 -6.01
CA SER A 33 12.62 -21.39 -4.59
C SER A 33 11.14 -21.74 -4.43
N PRO A 34 10.76 -23.00 -4.15
CA PRO A 34 9.35 -23.33 -3.95
C PRO A 34 8.79 -22.44 -2.85
N CYS A 35 7.68 -21.77 -3.18
CA CYS A 35 6.97 -20.96 -2.21
C CYS A 35 6.56 -21.86 -1.04
N PHE A 36 6.72 -21.39 0.20
CA PHE A 36 6.29 -22.22 1.32
C PHE A 36 4.77 -22.29 1.28
N PRO A 37 4.17 -23.48 1.27
CA PRO A 37 2.72 -23.62 1.21
C PRO A 37 2.10 -23.02 2.48
N ILE A 38 1.21 -22.07 2.28
CA ILE A 38 0.38 -21.48 3.34
C ILE A 38 -1.08 -21.80 3.06
N THR A 39 -1.71 -22.48 4.01
CA THR A 39 -3.15 -22.64 4.11
C THR A 39 -3.68 -21.62 5.11
N LEU A 40 -4.60 -20.76 4.68
CA LEU A 40 -5.27 -19.79 5.51
C LEU A 40 -6.66 -20.31 5.86
N LYS A 41 -6.95 -20.51 7.14
CA LYS A 41 -8.28 -20.89 7.65
C LYS A 41 -8.82 -19.73 8.49
N PHE A 42 -10.08 -19.37 8.29
CA PHE A 42 -10.77 -18.39 9.12
C PHE A 42 -12.12 -18.95 9.53
N VAL A 43 -12.41 -18.91 10.83
CA VAL A 43 -13.59 -19.53 11.44
C VAL A 43 -14.30 -18.52 12.32
N ASP A 44 -15.59 -18.33 12.04
CA ASP A 44 -16.50 -17.44 12.75
C ASP A 44 -15.93 -16.03 12.98
N VAL A 45 -15.29 -15.45 11.95
CA VAL A 45 -14.68 -14.12 12.03
C VAL A 45 -15.77 -13.06 12.14
N CYS A 46 -15.77 -12.33 13.25
CA CYS A 46 -16.64 -11.19 13.51
C CYS A 46 -15.80 -9.95 13.77
N TYR A 47 -16.28 -8.79 13.31
CA TYR A 47 -15.62 -7.51 13.55
C TYR A 47 -16.63 -6.44 13.92
N ARG A 48 -16.42 -5.80 15.08
CA ARG A 48 -17.25 -4.71 15.60
C ARG A 48 -16.44 -3.43 15.73
N VAL A 49 -17.03 -2.31 15.34
CA VAL A 49 -16.41 -0.98 15.47
C VAL A 49 -17.26 -0.12 16.39
N LYS A 50 -16.59 0.51 17.36
CA LYS A 50 -17.18 1.55 18.21
C LYS A 50 -17.22 2.85 17.44
N ILE A 51 -18.41 3.28 17.02
CA ILE A 51 -18.58 4.58 16.38
C ILE A 51 -18.73 5.59 17.51
N HIS A 52 -17.73 6.45 17.66
CA HIS A 52 -17.87 7.65 18.49
C HIS A 52 -18.59 8.67 17.62
N GLY A 53 -19.85 8.95 17.92
CA GLY A 53 -20.61 10.01 17.24
C GLY A 53 -19.80 11.31 17.32
N LYS A 54 -19.47 11.89 16.16
CA LYS A 54 -18.98 13.27 16.10
C LYS A 54 -20.17 14.21 16.35
N THR A 55 -20.61 14.34 17.59
CA THR A 55 -21.34 15.55 18.01
C THR A 55 -20.35 16.72 17.95
N GLY A 56 -20.72 17.73 17.17
CA GLY A 56 -19.79 18.64 16.51
C GLY A 56 -18.93 19.56 17.38
N ASP A 57 -17.97 20.20 16.70
CA ASP A 57 -17.05 21.24 17.19
C ASP A 57 -17.75 22.45 17.89
N SER A 58 -19.08 22.50 17.93
CA SER A 58 -19.85 23.50 18.68
C SER A 58 -19.70 23.37 20.20
N CYS A 59 -19.47 22.17 20.74
CA CYS A 59 -19.40 21.98 22.20
C CYS A 59 -18.09 22.50 22.81
N LYS A 60 -16.98 22.49 22.05
CA LYS A 60 -15.69 23.05 22.49
C LYS A 60 -15.71 24.58 22.56
N ILE A 61 -16.48 25.23 21.68
CA ILE A 61 -16.63 26.69 21.66
C ILE A 61 -17.51 27.15 22.83
N LYS A 62 -18.55 26.39 23.21
CA LYS A 62 -19.37 26.69 24.39
C LYS A 62 -18.60 26.59 25.71
N ARG A 63 -17.67 25.63 25.85
CA ARG A 63 -16.74 25.58 27.01
C ARG A 63 -15.76 26.74 27.08
N LEU A 64 -15.37 27.31 25.94
CA LEU A 64 -14.46 28.46 25.87
C LEU A 64 -15.17 29.80 26.14
N LEU A 65 -16.50 29.84 26.03
CA LEU A 65 -17.33 31.04 26.25
C LEU A 65 -17.97 31.13 27.64
N GLY A 66 -17.61 30.25 28.59
CA GLY A 66 -18.01 30.39 30.00
C GLY A 66 -19.51 30.33 30.28
N LEU A 67 -20.30 29.71 29.40
CA LEU A 67 -21.74 29.51 29.57
C LEU A 67 -22.03 28.04 29.86
N GLU A 68 -21.90 27.62 31.12
CA GLU A 68 -22.50 26.36 31.61
C GLU A 68 -23.32 26.62 32.89
N GLN A 69 -24.59 26.21 32.85
CA GLN A 69 -25.35 25.79 34.03
C GLN A 69 -25.36 24.26 34.06
N LYS A 70 -24.82 23.70 35.16
CA LYS A 70 -24.90 22.35 35.78
C LYS A 70 -24.87 21.06 34.91
N PRO A 71 -24.22 19.99 35.41
CA PRO A 71 -24.06 18.74 34.69
C PRO A 71 -25.32 17.88 34.81
N SER A 72 -25.92 17.53 33.67
CA SER A 72 -26.72 16.32 33.54
C SER A 72 -25.85 15.27 32.84
N ASP A 73 -25.76 14.08 33.41
CA ASP A 73 -25.03 12.93 32.90
C ASP A 73 -25.48 12.54 31.48
N GLU A 74 -24.89 13.16 30.45
CA GLU A 74 -24.99 12.68 29.07
C GLU A 74 -24.06 11.47 28.90
N ILE A 75 -24.65 10.28 29.00
CA ILE A 75 -24.03 9.03 28.58
C ILE A 75 -23.71 9.15 27.09
N LEU A 76 -22.43 9.28 26.76
CA LEU A 76 -21.93 9.18 25.38
C LEU A 76 -22.27 7.76 24.87
N SER A 77 -23.40 7.63 24.17
CA SER A 77 -23.84 6.35 23.61
C SER A 77 -22.81 5.88 22.59
N THR A 78 -21.94 4.96 23.03
CA THR A 78 -20.98 4.32 22.14
C THR A 78 -21.74 3.29 21.32
N GLU A 79 -22.22 3.67 20.14
CA GLU A 79 -22.88 2.73 19.24
C GLU A 79 -21.84 1.76 18.66
N GLU A 80 -22.00 0.48 18.98
CA GLU A 80 -21.21 -0.59 18.37
C GLU A 80 -21.88 -1.07 17.08
N ARG A 81 -21.21 -0.84 15.94
CA ARG A 81 -21.66 -1.35 14.65
C ARG A 81 -20.92 -2.65 14.32
N THR A 82 -21.67 -3.72 14.08
CA THR A 82 -21.10 -4.98 13.58
C THR A 82 -20.88 -4.87 12.08
N ILE A 83 -19.65 -5.11 11.62
CA ILE A 83 -19.26 -5.05 10.20
C ILE A 83 -19.14 -6.45 9.60
N LEU A 84 -18.66 -7.42 10.37
CA LEU A 84 -18.56 -8.82 9.96
C LEU A 84 -19.26 -9.71 10.99
N SER A 85 -20.02 -10.69 10.51
CA SER A 85 -20.89 -11.55 11.30
C SER A 85 -20.62 -13.03 10.98
N GLY A 86 -19.58 -13.60 11.59
CA GLY A 86 -19.35 -15.05 11.63
C GLY A 86 -18.86 -15.65 10.31
N VAL A 87 -17.97 -14.96 9.60
CA VAL A 87 -17.50 -15.42 8.28
C VAL A 87 -16.51 -16.59 8.44
N THR A 88 -16.73 -17.67 7.69
CA THR A 88 -15.93 -18.90 7.75
C THR A 88 -15.49 -19.33 6.35
N GLY A 89 -14.24 -19.81 6.21
CA GLY A 89 -13.68 -20.26 4.94
C GLY A 89 -12.21 -20.65 5.04
N MET A 90 -11.65 -21.15 3.94
CA MET A 90 -10.28 -21.63 3.84
C MET A 90 -9.68 -21.37 2.45
N VAL A 91 -8.41 -21.03 2.39
CA VAL A 91 -7.65 -20.88 1.14
C VAL A 91 -6.43 -21.77 1.24
N SER A 92 -6.26 -22.66 0.27
CA SER A 92 -5.15 -23.59 0.18
C SER A 92 -4.02 -23.04 -0.71
N PRO A 93 -2.78 -23.55 -0.58
CA PRO A 93 -1.70 -23.21 -1.49
C PRO A 93 -2.07 -23.56 -2.94
N GLY A 94 -1.87 -22.61 -3.85
CA GLY A 94 -2.22 -22.77 -5.26
C GLY A 94 -3.69 -22.52 -5.58
N GLU A 95 -4.50 -22.13 -4.60
CA GLU A 95 -5.90 -21.78 -4.78
C GLU A 95 -6.07 -20.27 -5.01
N PHE A 96 -6.91 -19.92 -5.99
CA PHE A 96 -7.31 -18.54 -6.26
C PHE A 96 -8.75 -18.29 -5.80
N MET A 97 -8.88 -17.57 -4.68
CA MET A 97 -10.16 -17.23 -4.07
C MET A 97 -10.61 -15.81 -4.42
N ALA A 98 -11.87 -15.66 -4.84
CA ALA A 98 -12.53 -14.37 -5.00
C ALA A 98 -13.53 -14.10 -3.87
N VAL A 99 -13.48 -12.89 -3.31
CA VAL A 99 -14.46 -12.34 -2.38
C VAL A 99 -15.35 -11.36 -3.13
N LEU A 100 -16.60 -11.75 -3.35
CA LEU A 100 -17.62 -10.98 -4.06
C LEU A 100 -18.62 -10.37 -3.08
N GLY A 101 -19.25 -9.30 -3.50
CA GLY A 101 -20.32 -8.65 -2.74
C GLY A 101 -20.43 -7.17 -3.05
N PRO A 102 -21.57 -6.55 -2.74
CA PRO A 102 -21.80 -5.15 -3.04
C PRO A 102 -20.92 -4.22 -2.22
N SER A 103 -20.93 -2.94 -2.59
CA SER A 103 -20.26 -1.89 -1.83
C SER A 103 -20.77 -1.85 -0.39
N GLY A 104 -19.86 -1.78 0.59
CA GLY A 104 -20.22 -1.81 2.01
C GLY A 104 -20.53 -3.20 2.60
N SER A 105 -20.39 -4.31 1.85
CA SER A 105 -20.65 -5.66 2.37
C SER A 105 -19.59 -6.19 3.36
N GLY A 106 -18.47 -5.47 3.53
CA GLY A 106 -17.38 -5.85 4.44
C GLY A 106 -16.18 -6.54 3.78
N LYS A 107 -16.09 -6.60 2.44
CA LYS A 107 -14.97 -7.22 1.69
C LYS A 107 -13.59 -6.73 2.16
N SER A 108 -13.34 -5.42 2.06
CA SER A 108 -12.07 -4.81 2.46
C SER A 108 -11.77 -5.04 3.94
N THR A 109 -12.79 -5.02 4.80
CA THR A 109 -12.65 -5.33 6.22
C THR A 109 -12.21 -6.77 6.44
N LEU A 110 -12.82 -7.74 5.74
CA LEU A 110 -12.43 -9.15 5.80
C LEU A 110 -10.98 -9.32 5.32
N LEU A 111 -10.61 -8.76 4.18
CA LEU A 111 -9.23 -8.86 3.66
C LEU A 111 -8.20 -8.25 4.63
N ASN A 112 -8.52 -7.11 5.25
CA ASN A 112 -7.66 -6.51 6.27
C ASN A 112 -7.56 -7.38 7.54
N ALA A 113 -8.63 -8.10 7.90
CA ALA A 113 -8.60 -9.07 9.00
C ALA A 113 -7.68 -10.25 8.67
N LEU A 114 -7.83 -10.83 7.47
CA LEU A 114 -7.03 -11.96 6.98
C LEU A 114 -5.55 -11.61 6.86
N ALA A 115 -5.23 -10.37 6.47
CA ALA A 115 -3.86 -9.87 6.40
C ALA A 115 -3.28 -9.43 7.75
N GLY A 116 -4.02 -9.58 8.86
CA GLY A 116 -3.58 -9.19 10.21
C GLY A 116 -3.37 -7.69 10.39
N ARG A 117 -4.07 -6.85 9.61
CA ARG A 117 -3.97 -5.38 9.64
C ARG A 117 -5.02 -4.72 10.53
N LEU A 118 -6.09 -5.43 10.88
CA LEU A 118 -7.07 -4.95 11.86
C LEU A 118 -6.51 -5.12 13.28
N HIS A 119 -6.52 -4.02 14.04
CA HIS A 119 -6.07 -3.97 15.42
C HIS A 119 -7.21 -3.50 16.30
N GLY A 120 -7.48 -4.19 17.40
CA GLY A 120 -8.45 -3.77 18.41
C GLY A 120 -9.26 -4.93 19.00
N PRO A 121 -9.96 -4.69 20.13
CA PRO A 121 -10.77 -5.70 20.81
C PRO A 121 -12.01 -6.15 20.01
N GLY A 122 -12.35 -5.45 18.92
CA GLY A 122 -13.54 -5.73 18.11
C GLY A 122 -13.42 -6.94 17.18
N LEU A 123 -12.23 -7.51 16.98
CA LEU A 123 -12.01 -8.70 16.16
C LEU A 123 -12.16 -9.97 17.01
N THR A 124 -13.14 -10.80 16.68
CA THR A 124 -13.41 -12.10 17.31
C THR A 124 -13.46 -13.20 16.26
N GLY A 125 -13.35 -14.46 16.69
CA GLY A 125 -13.18 -15.61 15.80
C GLY A 125 -11.73 -16.12 15.76
N LYS A 126 -11.46 -17.10 14.90
CA LYS A 126 -10.14 -17.72 14.76
C LYS A 126 -9.62 -17.52 13.33
N ILE A 127 -8.48 -16.84 13.20
CA ILE A 127 -7.71 -16.81 11.95
C ILE A 127 -6.47 -17.66 12.18
N LEU A 128 -6.29 -18.68 11.37
CA LEU A 128 -5.22 -19.68 11.48
C LEU A 128 -4.46 -19.73 10.15
N VAL A 129 -3.14 -19.73 10.23
CA VAL A 129 -2.25 -19.98 9.11
C VAL A 129 -1.51 -21.28 9.40
N ASN A 130 -1.70 -22.29 8.55
CA ASN A 130 -1.21 -23.66 8.77
C ASN A 130 -1.60 -24.18 10.17
N ASP A 131 -2.87 -24.01 10.54
CA ASP A 131 -3.47 -24.41 11.84
C ASP A 131 -2.89 -23.70 13.09
N ALA A 132 -2.03 -22.70 12.92
CA ALA A 132 -1.46 -21.87 13.99
C ALA A 132 -1.95 -20.42 13.92
N LYS A 133 -1.99 -19.72 15.05
CA LYS A 133 -2.30 -18.27 15.06
C LYS A 133 -1.26 -17.49 14.24
N PRO A 134 -1.66 -16.44 13.50
CA PRO A 134 -0.74 -15.64 12.68
C PRO A 134 0.34 -15.00 13.57
N THR A 135 1.59 -15.35 13.31
CA THR A 135 2.76 -14.74 13.95
C THR A 135 3.29 -13.58 13.12
N LYS A 136 4.14 -12.72 13.71
CA LYS A 136 4.83 -11.65 12.96
C LYS A 136 5.61 -12.19 11.76
N HIS A 137 6.17 -13.39 11.85
CA HIS A 137 6.89 -14.01 10.74
C HIS A 137 5.94 -14.41 9.61
N THR A 138 4.82 -15.04 9.94
CA THR A 138 3.78 -15.40 8.98
C THR A 138 3.23 -14.16 8.26
N LEU A 139 2.92 -13.09 8.99
CA LEU A 139 2.41 -11.84 8.42
C LEU A 139 3.43 -11.15 7.49
N LYS A 140 4.73 -11.25 7.77
CA LYS A 140 5.79 -10.77 6.85
C LYS A 140 5.83 -11.53 5.53
N ARG A 141 5.27 -12.74 5.49
CA ARG A 141 5.16 -13.58 4.28
C ARG A 141 3.81 -13.42 3.58
N THR A 142 2.97 -12.52 4.08
CA THR A 142 1.72 -12.11 3.45
C THR A 142 1.95 -10.81 2.70
N GLY A 143 1.64 -10.78 1.41
CA GLY A 143 1.58 -9.55 0.62
C GLY A 143 0.17 -8.98 0.67
N PHE A 144 0.04 -7.68 0.93
CA PHE A 144 -1.26 -7.00 0.90
C PHE A 144 -1.23 -5.84 -0.10
N VAL A 145 -2.06 -5.92 -1.13
CA VAL A 145 -2.23 -4.87 -2.13
C VAL A 145 -3.51 -4.11 -1.80
N ALA A 146 -3.37 -2.84 -1.43
CA ALA A 146 -4.51 -1.97 -1.13
C ALA A 146 -5.26 -1.56 -2.41
N GLN A 147 -6.48 -1.04 -2.21
CA GLN A 147 -7.30 -0.48 -3.28
C GLN A 147 -6.57 0.70 -3.96
N ASP A 148 -6.06 1.65 -3.17
CA ASP A 148 -5.33 2.82 -3.66
C ASP A 148 -3.86 2.52 -3.99
N ASP A 149 -3.45 2.88 -5.21
CA ASP A 149 -2.07 2.73 -5.68
C ASP A 149 -1.21 3.93 -5.29
N LEU A 150 -0.75 3.94 -4.04
CA LEU A 150 0.11 5.00 -3.51
C LEU A 150 1.55 4.83 -3.99
N LEU A 151 1.97 5.46 -5.08
CA LEU A 151 3.34 5.37 -5.60
C LEU A 151 3.96 6.76 -5.75
N TYR A 152 5.29 6.84 -5.72
CA TYR A 152 6.01 8.09 -5.95
C TYR A 152 5.92 8.47 -7.44
N PRO A 153 5.38 9.64 -7.78
CA PRO A 153 5.10 9.99 -9.18
C PRO A 153 6.34 10.28 -10.02
N HIS A 154 7.42 10.80 -9.43
CA HIS A 154 8.61 11.19 -10.19
C HIS A 154 9.62 10.06 -10.41
N LEU A 155 9.44 8.92 -9.74
CA LEU A 155 10.27 7.73 -9.94
C LEU A 155 9.82 6.93 -11.16
N THR A 156 10.76 6.25 -11.82
CA THR A 156 10.44 5.26 -12.85
C THR A 156 9.94 3.95 -12.23
N VAL A 157 9.29 3.10 -13.03
CA VAL A 157 8.84 1.77 -12.59
C VAL A 157 10.02 0.94 -12.06
N ARG A 158 11.13 0.89 -12.81
CA ARG A 158 12.35 0.16 -12.43
C ARG A 158 12.93 0.71 -11.14
N GLU A 159 13.05 2.03 -11.01
CA GLU A 159 13.57 2.66 -9.80
C GLU A 159 12.72 2.35 -8.59
N THR A 160 11.40 2.48 -8.72
CA THR A 160 10.45 2.18 -7.65
C THR A 160 10.67 0.75 -7.13
N LEU A 161 10.74 -0.23 -8.03
CA LEU A 161 10.93 -1.64 -7.64
C LEU A 161 12.33 -1.92 -7.10
N VAL A 162 13.37 -1.30 -7.66
CA VAL A 162 14.74 -1.41 -7.14
C VAL A 162 14.84 -0.84 -5.73
N PHE A 163 14.27 0.34 -5.45
CA PHE A 163 14.27 0.91 -4.10
C PHE A 163 13.58 -0.01 -3.09
N VAL A 164 12.44 -0.58 -3.47
CA VAL A 164 11.69 -1.52 -2.63
C VAL A 164 12.49 -2.79 -2.41
N ALA A 165 13.13 -3.34 -3.45
CA ALA A 165 13.99 -4.51 -3.35
C ALA A 165 15.18 -4.25 -2.40
N LEU A 166 15.82 -3.08 -2.51
CA LEU A 166 16.93 -2.70 -1.64
C LEU A 166 16.52 -2.62 -0.16
N LEU A 167 15.31 -2.11 0.12
CA LEU A 167 14.78 -1.94 1.48
C LEU A 167 14.21 -3.23 2.08
N ARG A 168 13.46 -4.02 1.30
CA ARG A 168 12.72 -5.20 1.78
C ARG A 168 13.52 -6.50 1.74
N LEU A 169 14.40 -6.68 0.74
CA LEU A 169 15.14 -7.94 0.60
C LEU A 169 16.26 -8.07 1.64
N PRO A 170 16.52 -9.30 2.12
CA PRO A 170 17.52 -9.56 3.15
C PRO A 170 18.92 -9.12 2.72
N ARG A 171 19.79 -8.81 3.70
CA ARG A 171 21.18 -8.41 3.45
C ARG A 171 22.07 -9.53 2.89
N SER A 172 21.63 -10.79 2.99
CA SER A 172 22.35 -11.93 2.42
C SER A 172 22.46 -11.84 0.89
N LEU A 173 21.56 -11.10 0.25
CA LEU A 173 21.58 -10.87 -1.19
C LEU A 173 22.45 -9.65 -1.53
N THR A 174 23.29 -9.79 -2.56
CA THR A 174 24.09 -8.67 -3.05
C THR A 174 23.21 -7.60 -3.67
N ARG A 175 23.73 -6.39 -3.84
CA ARG A 175 23.01 -5.31 -4.53
C ARG A 175 22.58 -5.73 -5.93
N HIS A 176 23.43 -6.49 -6.63
CA HIS A 176 23.15 -6.97 -7.98
C HIS A 176 21.99 -8.00 -7.97
N ASP A 177 22.00 -8.96 -7.04
CA ASP A 177 20.90 -9.93 -6.91
C ASP A 177 19.56 -9.27 -6.59
N LYS A 178 19.58 -8.19 -5.79
CA LYS A 178 18.38 -7.42 -5.46
C LYS A 178 17.82 -6.68 -6.68
N ILE A 179 18.69 -6.16 -7.55
CA ILE A 179 18.27 -5.52 -8.81
C ILE A 179 17.72 -6.58 -9.77
N ASN A 180 18.40 -7.73 -9.89
CA ASN A 180 17.94 -8.84 -10.73
C ASN A 180 16.59 -9.39 -10.26
N ALA A 181 16.33 -9.43 -8.95
CA ALA A 181 15.03 -9.79 -8.40
C ALA A 181 13.93 -8.80 -8.82
N ALA A 182 14.24 -7.49 -8.85
CA ALA A 182 13.29 -6.49 -9.34
C ALA A 182 13.01 -6.65 -10.84
N GLU A 183 14.05 -6.88 -11.65
CA GLU A 183 13.92 -7.13 -13.09
C GLU A 183 13.11 -8.41 -13.38
N SER A 184 13.30 -9.47 -12.59
CA SER A 184 12.50 -10.70 -12.69
C SER A 184 11.00 -10.44 -12.43
N VAL A 185 10.67 -9.59 -11.46
CA VAL A 185 9.26 -9.24 -11.15
C VAL A 185 8.66 -8.35 -12.23
N ILE A 186 9.46 -7.45 -12.82
CA ILE A 186 9.04 -6.62 -13.98
C ILE A 186 8.65 -7.51 -15.16
N SER A 187 9.48 -8.50 -15.48
CA SER A 187 9.20 -9.45 -16.56
C SER A 187 7.98 -10.31 -16.26
N GLU A 188 7.85 -10.83 -15.02
CA GLU A 188 6.72 -11.67 -14.60
C GLU A 188 5.36 -10.96 -14.72
N LEU A 189 5.31 -9.66 -14.49
CA LEU A 189 4.08 -8.86 -14.62
C LEU A 189 3.90 -8.22 -16.01
N GLY A 190 4.82 -8.47 -16.94
CA GLY A 190 4.80 -7.89 -18.29
C GLY A 190 4.88 -6.37 -18.28
N LEU A 191 5.78 -5.81 -17.47
CA LEU A 191 6.05 -4.37 -17.32
C LEU A 191 7.31 -3.90 -18.08
N GLU A 192 7.92 -4.78 -18.89
CA GLU A 192 9.16 -4.51 -19.63
C GLU A 192 9.07 -3.27 -20.53
N LYS A 193 7.91 -3.02 -21.14
CA LYS A 193 7.73 -1.86 -22.05
C LYS A 193 7.75 -0.51 -21.32
N CYS A 194 7.40 -0.49 -20.04
CA CYS A 194 7.26 0.73 -19.24
C CYS A 194 8.24 0.81 -18.06
N GLU A 195 9.28 -0.03 -18.04
CA GLU A 195 10.25 -0.10 -16.94
C GLU A 195 10.96 1.24 -16.68
N ASN A 196 11.28 1.99 -17.73
CA ASN A 196 12.02 3.25 -17.67
C ASN A 196 11.08 4.47 -17.79
N THR A 197 9.77 4.25 -17.75
CA THR A 197 8.76 5.32 -17.75
C THR A 197 8.45 5.76 -16.33
N VAL A 198 8.24 7.06 -16.12
CA VAL A 198 7.81 7.61 -14.82
C VAL A 198 6.43 7.08 -14.45
N VAL A 199 6.23 6.78 -13.16
CA VAL A 199 4.93 6.30 -12.67
C VAL A 199 3.84 7.36 -12.86
N GLY A 200 4.18 8.63 -12.60
CA GLY A 200 3.26 9.75 -12.75
C GLY A 200 2.13 9.76 -11.72
N ASN A 201 1.25 10.76 -11.83
CA ASN A 201 0.04 10.94 -11.05
C ASN A 201 -1.04 11.60 -11.91
N THR A 202 -2.08 12.18 -11.30
CA THR A 202 -3.15 12.89 -12.03
C THR A 202 -2.64 14.13 -12.77
N PHE A 203 -1.56 14.76 -12.30
CA PHE A 203 -1.00 16.00 -12.88
C PHE A 203 0.19 15.74 -13.80
N ILE A 204 0.93 14.67 -13.55
CA ILE A 204 2.12 14.26 -14.29
C ILE A 204 1.78 13.01 -15.09
N ARG A 205 1.78 13.15 -16.41
CA ARG A 205 1.57 12.01 -17.30
C ARG A 205 2.64 10.94 -17.07
N GLY A 206 2.21 9.73 -16.77
CA GLY A 206 3.07 8.56 -16.57
C GLY A 206 2.48 7.31 -17.21
N ILE A 207 2.65 6.17 -16.53
CA ILE A 207 2.11 4.87 -16.95
C ILE A 207 0.58 4.82 -16.89
N SER A 208 -0.02 3.86 -17.59
CA SER A 208 -1.47 3.63 -17.56
C SER A 208 -1.96 3.14 -16.20
N GLY A 209 -3.27 3.27 -15.91
CA GLY A 209 -3.86 2.78 -14.66
C GLY A 209 -3.64 1.28 -14.42
N GLY A 210 -3.74 0.46 -15.47
CA GLY A 210 -3.48 -0.99 -15.39
C GLY A 210 -2.01 -1.35 -15.17
N GLU A 211 -1.09 -0.58 -15.74
CA GLU A 211 0.34 -0.72 -15.43
C GLU A 211 0.62 -0.30 -13.99
N ARG A 212 0.03 0.81 -13.54
CA ARG A 212 0.17 1.28 -12.15
C ARG A 212 -0.30 0.26 -11.13
N LYS A 213 -1.44 -0.40 -11.37
CA LYS A 213 -1.93 -1.50 -10.52
C LYS A 213 -0.94 -2.67 -10.51
N ARG A 214 -0.40 -3.05 -11.67
CA ARG A 214 0.62 -4.10 -11.77
C ARG A 214 1.89 -3.72 -11.00
N VAL A 215 2.33 -2.47 -11.03
CA VAL A 215 3.47 -1.99 -10.21
C VAL A 215 3.16 -2.07 -8.71
N SER A 216 1.93 -1.76 -8.31
CA SER A 216 1.46 -1.92 -6.92
C SER A 216 1.50 -3.38 -6.46
N ILE A 217 1.18 -4.32 -7.35
CA ILE A 217 1.30 -5.76 -7.10
C ILE A 217 2.78 -6.20 -7.08
N ALA A 218 3.59 -5.69 -8.02
CA ALA A 218 5.03 -5.93 -8.08
C ALA A 218 5.73 -5.58 -6.76
N HIS A 219 5.34 -4.45 -6.16
CA HIS A 219 5.84 -3.97 -4.87
C HIS A 219 5.73 -5.03 -3.75
N GLU A 220 4.62 -5.78 -3.71
CA GLU A 220 4.41 -6.86 -2.75
C GLU A 220 5.02 -8.19 -3.18
N LEU A 221 5.09 -8.45 -4.49
CA LEU A 221 5.68 -9.68 -5.03
C LEU A 221 7.20 -9.77 -4.83
N LEU A 222 7.90 -8.65 -4.66
CA LEU A 222 9.35 -8.63 -4.39
C LEU A 222 9.77 -9.45 -3.15
N ILE A 223 8.91 -9.55 -2.14
CA ILE A 223 9.17 -10.40 -0.95
C ILE A 223 8.95 -11.90 -1.24
N ASN A 224 8.41 -12.24 -2.42
CA ASN A 224 7.92 -13.57 -2.77
C ASN A 224 6.94 -14.11 -1.70
N PRO A 225 5.81 -13.42 -1.46
CA PRO A 225 4.85 -13.82 -0.43
C PRO A 225 4.19 -15.15 -0.77
N SER A 226 3.89 -15.92 0.27
CA SER A 226 3.18 -17.21 0.17
C SER A 226 1.67 -17.03 0.10
N LEU A 227 1.16 -16.00 0.77
CA LEU A 227 -0.23 -15.55 0.73
C LEU A 227 -0.27 -14.15 0.14
N LEU A 228 -1.03 -13.96 -0.94
CA LEU A 228 -1.23 -12.66 -1.58
C LEU A 228 -2.69 -12.25 -1.41
N VAL A 229 -2.93 -11.12 -0.76
CA VAL A 229 -4.25 -10.55 -0.52
C VAL A 229 -4.38 -9.25 -1.31
N LEU A 230 -5.37 -9.15 -2.19
CA LEU A 230 -5.59 -7.97 -3.03
C LEU A 230 -6.98 -7.38 -2.80
N ASP A 231 -7.03 -6.09 -2.53
CA ASP A 231 -8.29 -5.35 -2.40
C ASP A 231 -8.63 -4.62 -3.70
N GLU A 232 -9.69 -5.07 -4.37
CA GLU A 232 -10.24 -4.55 -5.63
C GLU A 232 -9.20 -4.25 -6.71
N PRO A 233 -8.36 -5.22 -7.11
CA PRO A 233 -7.28 -4.96 -8.07
C PRO A 233 -7.78 -4.69 -9.49
N THR A 234 -9.04 -4.99 -9.80
CA THR A 234 -9.65 -4.71 -11.11
C THR A 234 -10.37 -3.36 -11.16
N SER A 235 -10.39 -2.60 -10.05
CA SER A 235 -11.07 -1.30 -10.00
C SER A 235 -10.36 -0.27 -10.89
N GLY A 236 -11.14 0.47 -11.68
CA GLY A 236 -10.61 1.49 -12.60
C GLY A 236 -9.89 0.94 -13.84
N LEU A 237 -9.97 -0.37 -14.10
CA LEU A 237 -9.42 -1.02 -15.30
C LEU A 237 -10.52 -1.29 -16.33
N ASP A 238 -10.16 -1.26 -17.61
CA ASP A 238 -11.00 -1.78 -18.67
C ASP A 238 -11.08 -3.31 -18.59
N ALA A 239 -12.12 -3.90 -19.21
CA ALA A 239 -12.37 -5.33 -19.14
C ALA A 239 -11.19 -6.18 -19.64
N THR A 240 -10.42 -5.70 -20.64
CA THR A 240 -9.31 -6.46 -21.20
C THR A 240 -8.08 -6.42 -20.29
N ALA A 241 -7.74 -5.25 -19.72
CA ALA A 241 -6.65 -5.15 -18.74
C ALA A 241 -6.99 -5.91 -17.45
N ALA A 242 -8.23 -5.83 -16.97
CA ALA A 242 -8.68 -6.59 -15.81
C ALA A 242 -8.52 -8.10 -16.03
N GLN A 243 -8.93 -8.62 -17.19
CA GLN A 243 -8.78 -10.04 -17.52
C GLN A 243 -7.30 -10.46 -17.56
N ARG A 244 -6.42 -9.67 -18.18
CA ARG A 244 -4.97 -9.96 -18.22
C ARG A 244 -4.35 -9.97 -16.83
N LEU A 245 -4.76 -9.04 -15.97
CA LEU A 245 -4.28 -8.97 -14.60
C LEU A 245 -4.69 -10.21 -13.80
N VAL A 246 -5.97 -10.58 -13.85
CA VAL A 246 -6.50 -11.78 -13.18
C VAL A 246 -5.83 -13.04 -13.71
N GLN A 247 -5.61 -13.15 -15.03
CA GLN A 247 -4.89 -14.28 -15.62
C GLN A 247 -3.45 -14.39 -15.08
N THR A 248 -2.78 -13.27 -14.87
CA THR A 248 -1.43 -13.24 -14.27
C THR A 248 -1.47 -13.70 -12.81
N LEU A 249 -2.46 -13.25 -12.03
CA LEU A 249 -2.67 -13.67 -10.64
C LEU A 249 -3.01 -15.16 -10.53
N ALA A 250 -3.86 -15.68 -11.41
CA ALA A 250 -4.18 -17.10 -11.50
C ALA A 250 -2.92 -17.93 -11.84
N GLY A 251 -2.11 -17.46 -12.80
CA GLY A 251 -0.82 -18.08 -13.13
C GLY A 251 0.16 -18.11 -11.95
N MET A 252 0.15 -17.09 -11.09
CA MET A 252 0.94 -17.06 -9.85
C MET A 252 0.40 -18.04 -8.80
N ALA A 253 -0.92 -18.18 -8.68
CA ALA A 253 -1.54 -19.16 -7.80
C ALA A 253 -1.17 -20.58 -8.26
N HIS A 254 -1.62 -20.98 -9.45
CA HIS A 254 -1.47 -22.34 -9.96
C HIS A 254 -0.01 -22.72 -10.27
N GLY A 255 0.78 -21.81 -10.83
CA GLY A 255 2.15 -22.10 -11.26
C GLY A 255 3.18 -22.09 -10.13
N ARG A 256 3.04 -21.19 -9.15
CA ARG A 256 3.99 -21.04 -8.03
C ARG A 256 3.48 -21.57 -6.69
N GLY A 257 2.26 -22.11 -6.66
CA GLY A 257 1.63 -22.64 -5.44
C GLY A 257 1.33 -21.56 -4.41
N LYS A 258 1.10 -20.31 -4.83
CA LYS A 258 0.73 -19.20 -3.94
C LYS A 258 -0.75 -19.28 -3.59
N ALA A 259 -1.11 -18.98 -2.36
CA ALA A 259 -2.51 -18.74 -1.99
C ALA A 259 -2.86 -17.30 -2.36
N VAL A 260 -3.87 -17.09 -3.21
CA VAL A 260 -4.27 -15.75 -3.66
C VAL A 260 -5.72 -15.48 -3.27
N VAL A 261 -5.95 -14.37 -2.57
CA VAL A 261 -7.28 -13.91 -2.16
C VAL A 261 -7.51 -12.52 -2.72
N THR A 262 -8.55 -12.32 -3.51
CA THR A 262 -8.87 -11.02 -4.09
C THR A 262 -10.31 -10.61 -3.81
N SER A 263 -10.57 -9.35 -3.48
CA SER A 263 -11.92 -8.80 -3.55
C SER A 263 -12.20 -8.28 -4.96
N ILE A 264 -13.39 -8.57 -5.51
CA ILE A 264 -13.81 -8.03 -6.80
C ILE A 264 -15.27 -7.62 -6.70
N HIS A 265 -15.57 -6.39 -7.14
CA HIS A 265 -16.94 -5.86 -7.10
C HIS A 265 -17.83 -6.49 -8.17
N GLN A 266 -17.39 -6.51 -9.43
CA GLN A 266 -18.18 -7.03 -10.55
C GLN A 266 -17.27 -7.66 -11.63
N PRO A 267 -16.97 -8.98 -11.55
CA PRO A 267 -16.14 -9.64 -12.54
C PRO A 267 -16.93 -9.97 -13.81
N SER A 268 -16.25 -9.93 -14.96
CA SER A 268 -16.79 -10.48 -16.21
C SER A 268 -16.89 -12.02 -16.13
N SER A 269 -17.75 -12.64 -16.94
CA SER A 269 -17.92 -14.10 -16.94
C SER A 269 -16.61 -14.86 -17.17
N ARG A 270 -15.70 -14.32 -17.99
CA ARG A 270 -14.37 -14.91 -18.25
C ARG A 270 -13.48 -14.89 -17.01
N VAL A 271 -13.55 -13.80 -16.24
CA VAL A 271 -12.81 -13.64 -14.98
C VAL A 271 -13.40 -14.54 -13.90
N PHE A 272 -14.74 -14.63 -13.82
CA PHE A 272 -15.43 -15.48 -12.84
C PHE A 272 -15.02 -16.96 -12.95
N GLN A 273 -14.86 -17.47 -14.17
CA GLN A 273 -14.43 -18.85 -14.42
C GLN A 273 -12.97 -19.14 -14.01
N MET A 274 -12.15 -18.11 -13.77
CA MET A 274 -10.77 -18.28 -13.33
C MET A 274 -10.63 -18.50 -11.81
N PHE A 275 -11.70 -18.28 -11.04
CA PHE A 275 -11.66 -18.49 -9.59
C PHE A 275 -11.91 -19.95 -9.23
N ASP A 276 -11.04 -20.49 -8.40
CA ASP A 276 -11.21 -21.83 -7.84
C ASP A 276 -12.33 -21.83 -6.81
N THR A 277 -12.33 -20.81 -5.94
CA THR A 277 -13.28 -20.65 -4.84
C THR A 277 -13.85 -19.25 -4.80
N VAL A 278 -15.14 -19.15 -4.51
CA VAL A 278 -15.90 -17.90 -4.43
C VAL A 278 -16.53 -17.79 -3.04
N LEU A 279 -16.32 -16.64 -2.40
CA LEU A 279 -16.95 -16.23 -1.15
C LEU A 279 -17.87 -15.04 -1.44
N LEU A 280 -19.18 -15.18 -1.23
CA LEU A 280 -20.15 -14.10 -1.43
C LEU A 280 -20.54 -13.49 -0.08
N LEU A 281 -20.36 -12.17 0.05
CA LEU A 281 -20.69 -11.39 1.25
C LEU A 281 -21.82 -10.40 0.99
N SER A 282 -22.75 -10.28 1.94
CA SER A 282 -23.74 -9.21 2.00
C SER A 282 -23.92 -8.74 3.44
N GLU A 283 -23.83 -7.43 3.67
CA GLU A 283 -23.99 -6.80 5.00
C GLU A 283 -23.19 -7.50 6.13
N GLY A 284 -21.96 -7.93 5.81
CA GLY A 284 -21.08 -8.61 6.77
C GLY A 284 -21.37 -10.10 6.99
N LYS A 285 -22.40 -10.65 6.37
CA LYS A 285 -22.78 -12.07 6.44
C LYS A 285 -22.31 -12.81 5.18
N CYS A 286 -21.95 -14.08 5.36
CA CYS A 286 -21.65 -14.97 4.24
C CYS A 286 -22.94 -15.54 3.65
N LEU A 287 -23.08 -15.45 2.32
CA LEU A 287 -24.22 -16.02 1.57
C LEU A 287 -23.84 -17.31 0.85
N PHE A 288 -22.58 -17.43 0.44
CA PHE A 288 -22.05 -18.60 -0.25
C PHE A 288 -20.55 -18.71 -0.06
N TYR A 289 -20.07 -19.94 0.07
CA TYR A 289 -18.66 -20.29 0.05
C TYR A 289 -18.52 -21.64 -0.64
N GLY A 290 -17.69 -21.73 -1.67
CA GLY A 290 -17.45 -22.97 -2.40
C GLY A 290 -16.85 -22.71 -3.78
N LYS A 291 -16.82 -23.74 -4.62
CA LYS A 291 -16.28 -23.60 -5.99
C LYS A 291 -17.19 -22.71 -6.82
N GLY A 292 -16.61 -21.88 -7.70
CA GLY A 292 -17.38 -20.96 -8.54
C GLY A 292 -18.43 -21.65 -9.42
N ARG A 293 -18.14 -22.88 -9.87
CA ARG A 293 -19.07 -23.71 -10.66
C ARG A 293 -20.28 -24.24 -9.89
N ASP A 294 -20.14 -24.43 -8.57
CA ASP A 294 -21.20 -24.98 -7.73
C ASP A 294 -22.17 -23.89 -7.25
N ALA A 295 -21.78 -22.60 -7.40
CA ALA A 295 -22.55 -21.46 -6.93
C ALA A 295 -23.96 -21.42 -7.54
N MET A 296 -24.10 -21.54 -8.85
CA MET A 296 -25.41 -21.46 -9.52
C MET A 296 -26.35 -22.60 -9.09
N ALA A 297 -25.82 -23.83 -8.97
CA ALA A 297 -26.61 -24.98 -8.52
C ALA A 297 -27.07 -24.83 -7.06
N TYR A 298 -26.26 -24.20 -6.20
CA TYR A 298 -26.67 -23.90 -4.83
C TYR A 298 -27.83 -22.91 -4.78
N PHE A 299 -27.75 -21.77 -5.48
CA PHE A 299 -28.84 -20.79 -5.45
C PHE A 299 -30.13 -21.33 -6.06
N ASP A 300 -30.03 -22.17 -7.09
CA ASP A 300 -31.17 -22.89 -7.67
C ASP A 300 -31.84 -23.82 -6.63
N SER A 301 -31.04 -24.55 -5.85
CA SER A 301 -31.57 -25.40 -4.75
C SER A 301 -32.26 -24.63 -3.62
N VAL A 302 -31.92 -23.35 -3.45
CA VAL A 302 -32.55 -22.45 -2.47
C VAL A 302 -33.81 -21.78 -3.07
N GLY A 303 -34.09 -21.98 -4.35
CA GLY A 303 -35.25 -21.44 -5.05
C GLY A 303 -34.99 -20.10 -5.76
N PHE A 304 -33.72 -19.74 -5.99
CA PHE A 304 -33.34 -18.54 -6.73
C PHE A 304 -32.65 -18.93 -8.04
N SER A 305 -33.37 -18.79 -9.15
CA SER A 305 -32.85 -19.01 -10.50
C SER A 305 -32.87 -17.71 -11.31
N PRO A 306 -31.91 -17.48 -12.22
CA PRO A 306 -31.95 -16.32 -13.12
C PRO A 306 -33.10 -16.46 -14.14
N ALA A 307 -33.83 -15.37 -14.39
CA ALA A 307 -34.95 -15.35 -15.34
C ALA A 307 -34.50 -15.50 -16.82
N PHE A 308 -33.27 -15.10 -17.11
CA PHE A 308 -32.64 -15.22 -18.42
C PHE A 308 -31.15 -15.56 -18.28
N PRO A 309 -30.49 -16.08 -19.32
CA PRO A 309 -29.06 -16.36 -19.29
C PRO A 309 -28.26 -15.08 -19.03
N MET A 310 -27.75 -14.92 -17.81
CA MET A 310 -26.94 -13.78 -17.38
C MET A 310 -25.60 -14.23 -16.84
N ASN A 311 -24.66 -13.29 -16.68
CA ASN A 311 -23.38 -13.56 -16.05
C ASN A 311 -23.61 -14.04 -14.60
N PRO A 312 -23.05 -15.20 -14.18
CA PRO A 312 -23.25 -15.72 -12.83
C PRO A 312 -22.82 -14.70 -11.78
N ALA A 313 -21.75 -13.94 -12.00
CA ALA A 313 -21.31 -12.96 -11.03
C ALA A 313 -22.31 -11.81 -10.82
N ASP A 314 -22.94 -11.35 -11.91
CA ASP A 314 -23.97 -10.30 -11.83
C ASP A 314 -25.20 -10.83 -11.08
N PHE A 315 -25.61 -12.08 -11.35
CA PHE A 315 -26.69 -12.74 -10.62
C PHE A 315 -26.41 -12.82 -9.12
N LEU A 316 -25.20 -13.27 -8.73
CA LEU A 316 -24.79 -13.35 -7.32
C LEU A 316 -24.81 -11.98 -6.62
N LEU A 317 -24.44 -10.92 -7.33
CA LEU A 317 -24.43 -9.55 -6.80
C LEU A 317 -25.84 -8.98 -6.67
N ASP A 318 -26.72 -9.26 -7.62
CA ASP A 318 -28.15 -8.89 -7.56
C ASP A 318 -28.81 -9.55 -6.34
N LEU A 319 -28.59 -10.85 -6.14
CA LEU A 319 -29.03 -11.57 -4.94
C LEU A 319 -28.47 -10.95 -3.65
N ALA A 320 -27.18 -10.60 -3.64
CA ALA A 320 -26.54 -9.97 -2.48
C ALA A 320 -27.08 -8.55 -2.20
N ASN A 321 -27.51 -7.83 -3.24
CA ASN A 321 -28.20 -6.55 -3.14
C ASN A 321 -29.67 -6.69 -2.71
N GLY A 322 -30.23 -7.89 -2.77
CA GLY A 322 -31.66 -8.17 -2.53
C GLY A 322 -32.54 -7.89 -3.75
N VAL A 323 -31.94 -7.75 -4.94
CA VAL A 323 -32.65 -7.62 -6.21
C VAL A 323 -32.94 -9.04 -6.71
N CYS A 324 -34.21 -9.41 -6.68
CA CYS A 324 -34.71 -10.62 -7.35
C CYS A 324 -35.90 -10.23 -8.22
N GLN A 325 -35.86 -10.65 -9.48
CA GLN A 325 -37.03 -10.69 -10.34
C GLN A 325 -37.72 -12.04 -10.10
N ILE A 326 -38.69 -12.04 -9.19
CA ILE A 326 -39.62 -13.17 -9.03
C ILE A 326 -40.85 -12.78 -9.85
N ASP A 327 -41.14 -13.51 -10.93
CA ASP A 327 -42.35 -13.29 -11.71
C ASP A 327 -43.59 -13.43 -10.79
N GLY A 328 -44.40 -12.36 -10.72
CA GLY A 328 -45.72 -12.38 -10.09
C GLY A 328 -45.87 -11.88 -8.64
N MET A 329 -44.84 -11.30 -7.99
CA MET A 329 -44.96 -10.76 -6.62
C MET A 329 -44.78 -9.23 -6.54
N THR A 330 -45.70 -8.55 -5.84
CA THR A 330 -45.71 -7.11 -5.55
C THR A 330 -44.51 -6.70 -4.67
N GLU A 331 -43.89 -5.54 -4.92
CA GLU A 331 -42.76 -4.97 -4.14
C GLU A 331 -42.95 -4.97 -2.61
N ARG A 332 -44.19 -5.02 -2.13
CA ARG A 332 -44.55 -4.99 -0.69
C ARG A 332 -44.45 -6.35 0.02
N GLU A 333 -44.33 -7.45 -0.72
CA GLU A 333 -44.34 -8.83 -0.19
C GLU A 333 -42.99 -9.53 -0.31
N LYS A 334 -41.94 -8.86 -0.81
CA LYS A 334 -40.61 -9.47 -0.91
C LYS A 334 -40.12 -9.83 0.50
N PRO A 335 -40.01 -11.13 0.87
CA PRO A 335 -39.33 -11.50 2.10
C PRO A 335 -37.92 -10.92 2.06
N ASN A 336 -37.33 -10.61 3.20
CA ASN A 336 -35.98 -10.06 3.24
C ASN A 336 -34.98 -11.08 2.67
N VAL A 337 -34.78 -11.04 1.34
CA VAL A 337 -34.06 -12.05 0.55
C VAL A 337 -32.68 -12.29 1.15
N LYS A 338 -32.01 -11.21 1.56
CA LYS A 338 -30.70 -11.26 2.20
C LYS A 338 -30.71 -12.08 3.49
N GLN A 339 -31.76 -11.95 4.29
CA GLN A 339 -31.91 -12.70 5.54
C GLN A 339 -32.22 -14.17 5.26
N THR A 340 -33.09 -14.46 4.30
CA THR A 340 -33.39 -15.83 3.86
C THR A 340 -32.14 -16.54 3.36
N LEU A 341 -31.35 -15.88 2.50
CA LEU A 341 -30.09 -16.41 1.97
C LEU A 341 -29.05 -16.63 3.07
N ALA A 342 -28.93 -15.70 4.02
CA ALA A 342 -28.02 -15.85 5.15
C ALA A 342 -28.44 -17.02 6.07
N VAL A 343 -29.74 -17.23 6.27
CA VAL A 343 -30.25 -18.39 7.03
C VAL A 343 -29.99 -19.68 6.27
N ALA A 344 -30.27 -19.73 4.97
CA ALA A 344 -30.02 -20.89 4.11
C ALA A 344 -28.54 -21.29 4.10
N TYR A 345 -27.62 -20.31 4.05
CA TYR A 345 -26.18 -20.57 4.15
C TYR A 345 -25.84 -21.24 5.49
N ASN A 346 -26.35 -20.69 6.60
CA ASN A 346 -26.05 -21.19 7.93
C ASN A 346 -26.60 -22.60 8.19
N THR A 347 -27.71 -22.97 7.53
CA THR A 347 -28.32 -24.31 7.69
C THR A 347 -27.71 -25.35 6.75
N LEU A 348 -27.43 -24.99 5.50
CA LEU A 348 -27.04 -25.95 4.45
C LEU A 348 -25.53 -26.05 4.24
N LEU A 349 -24.84 -24.90 4.16
CA LEU A 349 -23.43 -24.85 3.75
C LEU A 349 -22.47 -24.70 4.93
N ALA A 350 -22.77 -23.83 5.89
CA ALA A 350 -21.89 -23.57 7.04
C ALA A 350 -21.43 -24.84 7.79
N PRO A 351 -22.30 -25.83 8.11
CA PRO A 351 -21.84 -27.05 8.78
C PRO A 351 -20.91 -27.90 7.90
N ASN A 352 -21.21 -27.99 6.61
CA ASN A 352 -20.37 -28.70 5.64
C ASN A 352 -19.01 -28.02 5.48
N VAL A 353 -18.98 -26.69 5.48
CA VAL A 353 -17.73 -25.93 5.38
C VAL A 353 -16.90 -26.09 6.66
N LYS A 354 -17.51 -26.00 7.84
CA LYS A 354 -16.82 -26.20 9.13
C LYS A 354 -16.23 -27.61 9.23
N THR A 355 -17.00 -28.64 8.89
CA THR A 355 -16.50 -30.02 8.85
C THR A 355 -15.40 -30.21 7.81
N CYS A 356 -15.48 -29.60 6.63
CA CYS A 356 -14.39 -29.63 5.65
C CYS A 356 -13.11 -28.94 6.17
N ILE A 357 -13.24 -27.84 6.88
CA ILE A 357 -12.10 -27.09 7.46
C ILE A 357 -11.41 -27.90 8.56
N ASP A 358 -12.20 -28.58 9.39
CA ASP A 358 -11.72 -29.45 10.47
C ASP A 358 -11.15 -30.77 9.95
N ALA A 359 -11.74 -31.34 8.89
CA ALA A 359 -11.31 -32.59 8.26
C ALA A 359 -10.12 -32.42 7.30
N SER A 360 -9.86 -31.20 6.81
CA SER A 360 -8.70 -30.94 5.95
C SER A 360 -7.42 -31.28 6.72
N PRO A 361 -6.66 -32.31 6.28
CA PRO A 361 -5.55 -32.83 7.06
C PRO A 361 -4.54 -31.73 7.31
N SER A 362 -4.25 -31.50 8.59
CA SER A 362 -3.08 -30.72 8.98
C SER A 362 -1.89 -31.27 8.20
N LEU A 363 -1.11 -30.42 7.51
CA LEU A 363 0.25 -30.79 7.11
C LEU A 363 1.13 -30.91 8.38
N GLY A 364 0.73 -31.77 9.31
CA GLY A 364 1.39 -32.03 10.59
C GLY A 364 2.80 -32.60 10.40
N ASP A 365 3.07 -33.23 9.25
CA ASP A 365 4.42 -33.67 8.90
C ASP A 365 5.34 -32.51 8.48
N ASN A 366 4.78 -31.42 7.96
CA ASN A 366 5.54 -30.19 7.76
C ASN A 366 5.81 -29.46 9.07
N MET A 367 5.05 -29.68 10.15
CA MET A 367 5.36 -29.07 11.45
C MET A 367 6.69 -29.59 12.04
N ARG A 368 7.06 -30.85 11.76
CA ARG A 368 8.38 -31.43 12.11
C ARG A 368 9.49 -30.91 11.17
N PHE A 369 9.19 -30.72 9.89
CA PHE A 369 10.11 -30.06 8.95
C PHE A 369 10.30 -28.57 9.28
N VAL A 370 9.26 -27.90 9.79
CA VAL A 370 9.26 -26.51 10.25
C VAL A 370 10.14 -26.37 11.47
N LYS A 371 9.97 -27.16 12.54
CA LYS A 371 10.89 -27.12 13.71
C LYS A 371 12.34 -27.46 13.38
N THR A 372 12.58 -28.43 12.50
CA THR A 372 13.94 -28.92 12.20
C THR A 372 14.69 -27.96 11.27
N ARG A 373 13.98 -27.18 10.43
CA ARG A 373 14.59 -26.18 9.53
C ARG A 373 14.53 -24.75 10.08
N GLU A 374 13.63 -24.45 11.01
CA GLU A 374 13.59 -23.21 11.81
C GLU A 374 14.90 -22.99 12.59
N ASN A 375 15.54 -24.07 13.03
CA ASN A 375 16.85 -24.01 13.69
C ASN A 375 18.04 -23.97 12.70
N ALA A 376 17.85 -24.33 11.43
CA ALA A 376 18.95 -24.47 10.47
C ALA A 376 19.17 -23.23 9.60
N HIS A 377 18.17 -22.36 9.43
CA HIS A 377 18.34 -21.01 8.90
C HIS A 377 17.40 -20.08 9.65
N GLY A 378 17.90 -19.51 10.73
CA GLY A 378 17.36 -18.28 11.28
C GLY A 378 17.40 -17.19 10.21
N ILE A 379 16.38 -17.16 9.34
CA ILE A 379 15.97 -15.95 8.64
C ILE A 379 15.25 -15.08 9.67
N THR A 380 15.91 -14.82 10.80
CA THR A 380 16.03 -13.46 11.31
C THR A 380 16.72 -12.68 10.20
N SER A 381 15.95 -12.38 9.15
CA SER A 381 16.30 -11.44 8.09
C SER A 381 16.58 -10.14 8.80
N ALA A 382 17.85 -9.93 9.12
CA ALA A 382 18.36 -8.68 9.64
C ALA A 382 18.01 -7.64 8.58
N ILE A 383 16.88 -6.96 8.80
CA ILE A 383 16.45 -5.77 8.10
C ILE A 383 17.70 -4.91 7.92
N THR A 384 17.88 -4.32 6.74
CA THR A 384 18.98 -3.40 6.37
C THR A 384 19.46 -2.53 7.55
N THR A 385 20.77 -2.28 7.67
CA THR A 385 21.30 -1.48 8.80
C THR A 385 20.62 -0.12 8.77
N TRP A 386 20.40 0.48 9.93
CA TRP A 386 19.81 1.81 10.03
C TRP A 386 20.51 2.81 9.07
N PHE A 387 21.84 2.76 8.97
CA PHE A 387 22.62 3.56 8.03
C PHE A 387 22.33 3.23 6.57
N SER A 388 22.29 1.95 6.19
CA SER A 388 21.95 1.57 4.81
C SER A 388 20.53 1.99 4.43
N GLN A 389 19.56 1.86 5.36
CA GLN A 389 18.20 2.37 5.18
C GLN A 389 18.21 3.87 4.95
N LEU A 390 18.93 4.61 5.78
CA LEU A 390 19.08 6.06 5.67
C LEU A 390 19.67 6.44 4.31
N CYS A 391 20.75 5.81 3.86
CA CYS A 391 21.37 6.11 2.56
C CYS A 391 20.44 5.81 1.39
N ILE A 392 19.71 4.70 1.42
CA ILE A 392 18.76 4.33 0.35
C ILE A 392 17.59 5.31 0.31
N LEU A 393 17.01 5.61 1.48
CA LEU A 393 15.89 6.56 1.60
C LEU A 393 16.32 7.98 1.21
N LEU A 394 17.52 8.40 1.60
CA LEU A 394 18.10 9.67 1.20
C LEU A 394 18.27 9.74 -0.31
N HIS A 395 18.83 8.70 -0.93
CA HIS A 395 18.98 8.66 -2.39
C HIS A 395 17.63 8.73 -3.11
N ARG A 396 16.63 7.98 -2.65
CA ARG A 396 15.24 8.04 -3.15
C ARG A 396 14.66 9.45 -3.02
N LEU A 397 14.80 10.05 -1.85
CA LEU A 397 14.24 11.36 -1.55
C LEU A 397 14.90 12.47 -2.35
N LEU A 398 16.23 12.46 -2.49
CA LEU A 398 16.95 13.42 -3.32
C LEU A 398 16.49 13.34 -4.77
N LYS A 399 16.21 12.14 -5.27
CA LYS A 399 15.72 11.94 -6.64
C LYS A 399 14.29 12.48 -6.81
N GLU A 400 13.40 12.17 -5.87
CA GLU A 400 12.02 12.68 -5.89
C GLU A 400 12.00 14.22 -5.77
N ARG A 401 12.69 14.76 -4.75
CA ARG A 401 12.73 16.20 -4.44
C ARG A 401 13.44 17.03 -5.49
N ARG A 402 14.34 16.46 -6.30
CA ARG A 402 15.03 17.22 -7.36
C ARG A 402 14.02 17.87 -8.31
N HIS A 403 12.96 17.15 -8.66
CA HIS A 403 11.95 17.65 -9.59
C HIS A 403 11.05 18.74 -8.97
N GLU A 404 10.77 18.63 -7.67
CA GLU A 404 9.97 19.63 -6.94
C GLU A 404 10.78 20.87 -6.54
N SER A 405 12.05 20.69 -6.18
CA SER A 405 12.93 21.77 -5.71
C SER A 405 13.44 22.65 -6.85
N PHE A 406 13.71 22.05 -8.02
CA PHE A 406 14.14 22.74 -9.24
C PHE A 406 13.01 22.90 -10.25
N ASP A 407 11.80 23.16 -9.76
CA ASP A 407 10.72 23.58 -10.63
C ASP A 407 11.09 24.89 -11.33
N ALA A 408 10.83 24.97 -12.64
CA ALA A 408 11.24 26.10 -13.47
C ALA A 408 10.62 27.41 -12.97
N LEU A 409 9.38 27.35 -12.47
CA LEU A 409 8.69 28.50 -11.88
C LEU A 409 9.38 28.97 -10.58
N ARG A 410 9.77 28.05 -9.70
CA ARG A 410 10.46 28.38 -8.44
C ARG A 410 11.84 29.00 -8.72
N VAL A 411 12.60 28.41 -9.65
CA VAL A 411 13.90 28.94 -10.07
C VAL A 411 13.74 30.34 -10.67
N PHE A 412 12.78 30.52 -11.58
CA PHE A 412 12.49 31.83 -12.18
C PHE A 412 12.09 32.87 -11.13
N GLN A 413 11.20 32.52 -10.20
CA GLN A 413 10.76 33.42 -9.12
C GLN A 413 11.95 33.90 -8.27
N VAL A 414 12.86 33.00 -7.89
CA VAL A 414 14.03 33.34 -7.06
C VAL A 414 15.03 34.20 -7.84
N ILE A 415 15.31 33.87 -9.10
CA ILE A 415 16.21 34.66 -9.95
C ILE A 415 15.62 36.05 -10.19
N ALA A 416 14.33 36.15 -10.54
CA ALA A 416 13.65 37.42 -10.74
C ALA A 416 13.65 38.28 -9.46
N ALA A 417 13.37 37.68 -8.30
CA ALA A 417 13.44 38.39 -7.02
C ALA A 417 14.86 38.86 -6.69
N SER A 418 15.89 38.07 -7.01
CA SER A 418 17.30 38.44 -6.81
C SER A 418 17.71 39.61 -7.70
N LEU A 419 17.28 39.62 -8.97
CA LEU A 419 17.56 40.71 -9.90
C LEU A 419 16.81 41.98 -9.50
N LEU A 420 15.53 41.87 -9.13
CA LEU A 420 14.72 43.00 -8.71
C LEU A 420 15.27 43.65 -7.44
N SER A 421 15.63 42.85 -6.44
CA SER A 421 16.26 43.37 -5.22
C SER A 421 17.66 43.95 -5.49
N GLY A 422 18.46 43.30 -6.35
CA GLY A 422 19.76 43.84 -6.77
C GLY A 422 19.65 45.19 -7.51
N LEU A 423 18.62 45.37 -8.33
CA LEU A 423 18.36 46.63 -9.05
C LEU A 423 17.78 47.71 -8.13
N MET A 424 16.89 47.35 -7.21
CA MET A 424 16.24 48.31 -6.32
C MET A 424 17.21 48.93 -5.32
N TRP A 425 18.20 48.17 -4.85
CA TRP A 425 19.27 48.63 -3.95
C TRP A 425 20.62 48.74 -4.66
N TRP A 426 20.62 49.13 -5.93
CA TRP A 426 21.84 49.23 -6.73
C TRP A 426 22.87 50.18 -6.10
N HIS A 427 24.07 49.65 -5.80
CA HIS A 427 25.19 50.42 -5.22
C HIS A 427 24.79 51.30 -4.02
N SER A 428 24.01 50.74 -3.08
CA SER A 428 23.59 51.47 -1.88
C SER A 428 24.79 51.98 -1.06
N ASP A 429 24.87 53.29 -0.92
CA ASP A 429 25.92 53.97 -0.18
C ASP A 429 25.99 53.48 1.28
N TYR A 430 27.20 53.39 1.83
CA TYR A 430 27.39 52.95 3.22
C TYR A 430 26.87 53.94 4.26
N ARG A 431 26.50 55.15 3.82
CA ARG A 431 25.97 56.22 4.66
C ARG A 431 24.48 56.06 4.91
N ASP A 432 23.75 55.45 3.97
CA ASP A 432 22.30 55.23 4.06
C ASP A 432 22.01 53.87 4.70
N VAL A 433 22.12 53.84 6.03
CA VAL A 433 21.91 52.63 6.85
C VAL A 433 20.49 52.06 6.67
N HIS A 434 19.50 52.93 6.43
CA HIS A 434 18.10 52.53 6.23
C HIS A 434 17.91 51.64 5.00
N ASP A 435 18.61 51.92 3.90
CA ASP A 435 18.50 51.15 2.66
C ASP A 435 19.09 49.75 2.84
N ARG A 436 20.24 49.65 3.49
CA ARG A 436 20.88 48.37 3.80
C ARG A 436 20.07 47.53 4.78
N LEU A 437 19.45 48.18 5.77
CA LEU A 437 18.54 47.51 6.70
C LEU A 437 17.29 47.00 5.97
N GLY A 438 16.74 47.80 5.05
CA GLY A 438 15.62 47.40 4.19
C GLY A 438 15.94 46.17 3.32
N LEU A 439 17.13 46.12 2.72
CA LEU A 439 17.59 44.94 1.98
C LEU A 439 17.70 43.70 2.88
N LEU A 440 18.38 43.80 4.02
CA LEU A 440 18.55 42.66 4.94
C LEU A 440 17.21 42.16 5.48
N PHE A 441 16.28 43.08 5.74
CA PHE A 441 14.90 42.75 6.13
C PHE A 441 14.16 42.01 5.00
N PHE A 442 14.27 42.48 3.75
CA PHE A 442 13.68 41.81 2.60
C PHE A 442 14.24 40.38 2.42
N ILE A 443 15.55 40.20 2.52
CA ILE A 443 16.20 38.88 2.44
C ILE A 443 15.67 37.96 3.55
N SER A 444 15.50 38.49 4.77
CA SER A 444 15.00 37.75 5.93
C SER A 444 13.52 37.34 5.78
N ILE A 445 12.65 38.22 5.26
CA ILE A 445 11.26 37.86 4.94
C ILE A 445 11.23 36.78 3.86
N PHE A 446 11.93 37.01 2.74
CA PHE A 446 11.86 36.15 1.57
C PHE A 446 12.30 34.71 1.89
N TRP A 447 13.43 34.57 2.57
CA TRP A 447 13.98 33.28 2.97
C TRP A 447 13.41 32.72 4.29
N GLY A 448 12.64 33.52 5.03
CA GLY A 448 11.90 33.08 6.21
C GLY A 448 10.55 32.46 5.84
N VAL A 449 9.80 33.08 4.93
CA VAL A 449 8.44 32.67 4.61
C VAL A 449 8.41 31.51 3.61
N ILE A 450 9.18 31.59 2.52
CA ILE A 450 9.07 30.62 1.41
C ILE A 450 9.43 29.17 1.84
N PRO A 451 10.59 28.90 2.46
CA PRO A 451 10.97 27.54 2.87
C PRO A 451 10.03 26.95 3.91
N SER A 452 9.66 27.73 4.94
CA SER A 452 8.71 27.29 5.96
C SER A 452 7.35 26.93 5.36
N PHE A 453 6.81 27.79 4.49
CA PHE A 453 5.51 27.54 3.88
C PHE A 453 5.51 26.26 3.05
N SER A 454 6.57 26.02 2.27
CA SER A 454 6.72 24.78 1.50
C SER A 454 6.84 23.55 2.41
N ALA A 455 7.64 23.63 3.48
CA ALA A 455 7.87 22.54 4.42
C ALA A 455 6.62 22.09 5.19
N VAL A 456 5.67 22.99 5.43
CA VAL A 456 4.42 22.68 6.15
C VAL A 456 3.58 21.62 5.42
N PHE A 457 3.58 21.63 4.09
CA PHE A 457 2.75 20.73 3.28
C PHE A 457 3.37 19.35 3.04
N THR A 458 4.67 19.22 3.28
CA THR A 458 5.44 18.02 2.97
C THR A 458 4.93 16.77 3.70
N PHE A 459 4.85 16.82 5.03
CA PHE A 459 4.45 15.64 5.83
C PHE A 459 3.00 15.21 5.59
N PRO A 460 2.00 16.11 5.54
CA PRO A 460 0.62 15.73 5.24
C PRO A 460 0.47 15.00 3.91
N GLN A 461 1.21 15.41 2.87
CA GLN A 461 1.15 14.79 1.54
C GLN A 461 1.84 13.41 1.50
N GLU A 462 3.01 13.27 2.13
CA GLU A 462 3.76 12.00 2.14
C GLU A 462 3.19 10.95 3.11
N ARG A 463 2.32 11.35 4.04
CA ARG A 463 1.79 10.49 5.12
C ARG A 463 1.15 9.20 4.63
N ALA A 464 0.39 9.24 3.56
CA ALA A 464 -0.33 8.06 3.06
C ALA A 464 0.66 6.97 2.60
N ILE A 465 1.70 7.38 1.86
CA ILE A 465 2.79 6.49 1.44
C ILE A 465 3.53 5.98 2.68
N PHE A 466 3.94 6.88 3.58
CA PHE A 466 4.68 6.53 4.80
C PHE A 466 3.95 5.49 5.67
N THR A 467 2.65 5.69 5.93
CA THR A 467 1.87 4.77 6.78
C THR A 467 1.73 3.39 6.14
N ARG A 468 1.57 3.32 4.81
CA ARG A 468 1.56 2.07 4.06
C ARG A 468 2.92 1.37 4.10
N GLU A 469 4.00 2.08 3.77
CA GLU A 469 5.37 1.52 3.78
C GLU A 469 5.77 1.01 5.18
N ARG A 470 5.30 1.70 6.23
CA ARG A 470 5.49 1.30 7.62
C ARG A 470 4.68 0.06 7.99
N ALA A 471 3.44 -0.05 7.53
CA ALA A 471 2.61 -1.24 7.74
C ALA A 471 3.25 -2.49 7.09
N SER A 472 3.92 -2.31 5.94
CA SER A 472 4.70 -3.37 5.26
C SER A 472 6.08 -3.63 5.88
N GLY A 473 6.45 -2.88 6.94
CA GLY A 473 7.69 -3.10 7.70
C GLY A 473 8.99 -2.76 6.95
N MET A 474 8.95 -1.86 5.97
CA MET A 474 10.12 -1.61 5.08
C MET A 474 11.29 -0.91 5.77
N TYR A 475 11.04 0.02 6.69
CA TYR A 475 12.09 0.79 7.36
C TYR A 475 11.66 1.29 8.75
N THR A 476 12.62 1.77 9.53
CA THR A 476 12.39 2.37 10.86
C THR A 476 11.93 3.82 10.78
N LEU A 477 11.17 4.29 11.78
CA LEU A 477 10.72 5.69 11.84
C LEU A 477 11.92 6.66 11.88
N SER A 478 12.93 6.33 12.67
CA SER A 478 14.15 7.12 12.80
C SER A 478 14.94 7.25 11.49
N SER A 479 15.07 6.17 10.71
CA SER A 479 15.83 6.22 9.44
C SER A 479 15.11 7.07 8.40
N TYR A 480 13.77 6.99 8.34
CA TYR A 480 12.96 7.84 7.46
C TYR A 480 13.05 9.31 7.84
N PHE A 481 12.84 9.63 9.12
CA PHE A 481 12.90 11.02 9.58
C PHE A 481 14.27 11.64 9.34
N MET A 482 15.35 10.93 9.67
CA MET A 482 16.70 11.44 9.46
C MET A 482 17.05 11.61 7.97
N ALA A 483 16.67 10.65 7.12
CA ALA A 483 16.83 10.79 5.67
C ALA A 483 16.04 11.99 5.13
N HIS A 484 14.85 12.24 5.69
CA HIS A 484 14.00 13.36 5.31
C HIS A 484 14.59 14.71 5.68
N VAL A 485 15.10 14.84 6.90
CA VAL A 485 15.80 16.06 7.37
C VAL A 485 17.02 16.33 6.50
N ILE A 486 17.90 15.35 6.30
CA ILE A 486 19.14 15.52 5.52
C ILE A 486 18.84 15.81 4.03
N GLY A 487 17.88 15.09 3.45
CA GLY A 487 17.52 15.26 2.03
C GLY A 487 16.89 16.61 1.76
N SER A 488 15.96 17.03 2.62
CA SER A 488 15.31 18.34 2.52
C SER A 488 16.30 19.49 2.73
N LEU A 489 17.26 19.32 3.64
CA LEU A 489 18.34 20.28 3.90
C LEU A 489 19.18 20.52 2.64
N SER A 490 19.64 19.46 1.99
CA SER A 490 20.60 19.58 0.89
C SER A 490 20.05 20.28 -0.36
N MET A 491 18.79 20.05 -0.71
CA MET A 491 18.20 20.63 -1.92
C MET A 491 17.78 22.10 -1.74
N GLU A 492 17.38 22.48 -0.52
CA GLU A 492 16.87 23.82 -0.23
C GLU A 492 17.99 24.88 -0.15
N LEU A 493 19.24 24.47 0.07
CA LEU A 493 20.40 25.38 0.17
C LEU A 493 20.86 25.96 -1.17
N VAL A 494 20.52 25.34 -2.30
CA VAL A 494 21.02 25.75 -3.62
C VAL A 494 20.43 27.08 -4.08
N LEU A 495 19.12 27.29 -3.95
CA LEU A 495 18.46 28.53 -4.38
C LEU A 495 18.86 29.78 -3.55
N PRO A 496 18.98 29.73 -2.20
CA PRO A 496 19.53 30.83 -1.41
C PRO A 496 20.95 31.20 -1.78
N THR A 497 21.81 30.21 -2.10
CA THR A 497 23.18 30.51 -2.54
C THR A 497 23.17 31.32 -3.83
N ALA A 498 22.37 30.93 -4.82
CA ALA A 498 22.24 31.66 -6.09
C ALA A 498 21.68 33.08 -5.88
N PHE A 499 20.61 33.21 -5.09
CA PHE A 499 20.01 34.50 -4.77
C PHE A 499 21.00 35.46 -4.11
N LEU A 500 21.73 34.98 -3.09
CA LEU A 500 22.69 35.83 -2.37
C LEU A 500 23.88 36.19 -3.25
N THR A 501 24.37 35.26 -4.07
CA THR A 501 25.47 35.57 -5.00
C THR A 501 25.10 36.73 -5.92
N LEU A 502 23.91 36.73 -6.53
CA LEU A 502 23.49 37.81 -7.43
C LEU A 502 23.30 39.14 -6.68
N THR A 503 22.51 39.13 -5.60
CA THR A 503 22.18 40.35 -4.85
C THR A 503 23.39 40.98 -4.16
N TYR A 504 24.29 40.18 -3.60
CA TYR A 504 25.43 40.68 -2.84
C TYR A 504 26.38 41.55 -3.68
N TRP A 505 26.68 41.09 -4.89
CA TRP A 505 27.55 41.80 -5.82
C TRP A 505 26.86 42.97 -6.51
N MET A 506 25.55 42.88 -6.82
CA MET A 506 24.80 43.99 -7.43
C MET A 506 24.62 45.18 -6.49
N VAL A 507 24.37 44.92 -5.21
CA VAL A 507 24.16 45.97 -4.20
C VAL A 507 25.48 46.63 -3.79
N GLY A 508 26.62 45.94 -3.95
CA GLY A 508 27.91 46.44 -3.46
C GLY A 508 28.02 46.39 -1.94
N LEU A 509 27.56 45.27 -1.33
CA LEU A 509 27.84 44.99 0.08
C LEU A 509 29.35 44.88 0.32
N ARG A 510 29.77 44.80 1.60
CA ARG A 510 31.18 44.88 2.02
C ARG A 510 32.10 44.00 1.14
N PRO A 511 32.98 44.56 0.30
CA PRO A 511 33.77 43.77 -0.62
C PRO A 511 34.77 42.89 0.15
N GLY A 512 34.71 41.58 -0.10
CA GLY A 512 35.60 40.61 0.50
C GLY A 512 34.99 39.21 0.54
N LEU A 513 35.83 38.19 0.34
CA LEU A 513 35.37 36.79 0.37
C LEU A 513 34.91 36.37 1.77
N VAL A 514 35.61 36.80 2.82
CA VAL A 514 35.26 36.42 4.21
C VAL A 514 33.89 36.99 4.63
N PRO A 515 33.59 38.29 4.44
CA PRO A 515 32.24 38.82 4.67
C PRO A 515 31.16 38.10 3.86
N PHE A 516 31.42 37.78 2.59
CA PHE A 516 30.47 37.07 1.74
C PHE A 516 30.14 35.65 2.26
N PHE A 517 31.16 34.86 2.62
CA PHE A 517 30.93 33.53 3.17
C PHE A 517 30.24 33.55 4.53
N LEU A 518 30.52 34.57 5.34
CA LEU A 518 29.85 34.76 6.63
C LEU A 518 28.36 35.12 6.43
N THR A 519 28.04 36.05 5.53
CA THR A 519 26.63 36.37 5.22
C THR A 519 25.92 35.19 4.60
N LEU A 520 26.59 34.43 3.72
CA LEU A 520 26.05 33.20 3.17
C LEU A 520 25.77 32.17 4.27
N PHE A 521 26.70 31.93 5.17
CA PHE A 521 26.52 30.98 6.26
C PHE A 521 25.35 31.36 7.18
N VAL A 522 25.23 32.63 7.56
CA VAL A 522 24.10 33.13 8.35
C VAL A 522 22.77 32.94 7.61
N LEU A 523 22.72 33.28 6.31
CA LEU A 523 21.52 33.10 5.50
C LEU A 523 21.12 31.62 5.41
N LEU A 524 22.08 30.72 5.18
CA LEU A 524 21.81 29.29 5.11
C LEU A 524 21.31 28.76 6.45
N LEU A 525 21.92 29.12 7.58
CA LEU A 525 21.42 28.74 8.90
C LEU A 525 19.99 29.24 9.15
N TYR A 526 19.69 30.47 8.73
CA TYR A 526 18.35 31.04 8.86
C TYR A 526 17.31 30.29 8.02
N VAL A 527 17.62 29.95 6.76
CA VAL A 527 16.76 29.11 5.90
C VAL A 527 16.48 27.76 6.56
N LEU A 528 17.50 27.14 7.15
CA LEU A 528 17.36 25.85 7.83
C LEU A 528 16.48 25.93 9.09
N ALA A 529 16.63 27.00 9.87
CA ALA A 529 15.78 27.25 11.03
C ALA A 529 14.31 27.45 10.62
N SER A 530 14.07 28.25 9.57
CA SER A 530 12.73 28.46 9.00
C SER A 530 12.09 27.16 8.49
N GLN A 531 12.83 26.39 7.69
CA GLN A 531 12.37 25.11 7.17
C GLN A 531 12.07 24.12 8.30
N GLY A 532 12.94 24.04 9.31
CA GLY A 532 12.74 23.21 10.50
C GLY A 532 11.47 23.55 11.27
N LEU A 533 11.16 24.85 11.42
CA LEU A 533 9.90 25.30 12.02
C LEU A 533 8.69 24.86 11.19
N GLY A 534 8.75 25.02 9.86
CA GLY A 534 7.70 24.57 8.95
C GLY A 534 7.44 23.07 9.03
N LEU A 535 8.50 22.24 9.04
CA LEU A 535 8.41 20.79 9.21
C LEU A 535 7.80 20.41 10.56
N ALA A 536 8.19 21.09 11.64
CA ALA A 536 7.65 20.84 12.98
C ALA A 536 6.15 21.16 13.06
N LEU A 537 5.72 22.29 12.49
CA LEU A 537 4.31 22.69 12.42
C LEU A 537 3.49 21.74 11.55
N GLY A 538 4.01 21.33 10.39
CA GLY A 538 3.36 20.36 9.50
C GLY A 538 3.25 18.95 10.12
N ALA A 539 4.21 18.56 10.96
CA ALA A 539 4.15 17.31 11.70
C ALA A 539 3.18 17.38 12.90
N ALA A 540 3.07 18.53 13.56
CA ALA A 540 2.16 18.73 14.71
C ALA A 540 0.69 18.86 14.27
N ILE A 541 0.45 19.58 13.17
CA ILE A 541 -0.90 19.90 12.68
C ILE A 541 -1.19 19.05 11.45
N MET A 542 -1.95 17.97 11.65
CA MET A 542 -2.29 17.00 10.60
C MET A 542 -3.23 17.53 9.50
N ASP A 543 -3.72 18.77 9.65
CA ASP A 543 -4.56 19.46 8.65
C ASP A 543 -3.75 20.55 7.96
N ALA A 544 -3.46 20.35 6.68
CA ALA A 544 -2.62 21.23 5.88
C ALA A 544 -3.09 22.69 5.87
N LYS A 545 -4.42 22.94 5.86
CA LYS A 545 -4.96 24.30 5.82
C LYS A 545 -4.74 25.03 7.15
N LYS A 546 -4.93 24.31 8.26
CA LYS A 546 -4.69 24.88 9.60
C LYS A 546 -3.21 25.11 9.84
N ALA A 547 -2.38 24.17 9.41
CA ALA A 547 -0.94 24.26 9.52
C ALA A 547 -0.37 25.47 8.76
N SER A 548 -0.88 25.75 7.55
CA SER A 548 -0.44 26.90 6.77
C SER A 548 -0.78 28.22 7.44
N THR A 549 -2.00 28.39 7.97
CA THR A 549 -2.39 29.63 8.67
C THR A 549 -1.52 29.88 9.90
N ILE A 550 -1.27 28.84 10.70
CA ILE A 550 -0.44 28.95 11.90
C ILE A 550 1.01 29.26 11.53
N SER A 551 1.55 28.63 10.49
CA SER A 551 2.90 28.93 10.00
C SER A 551 3.03 30.38 9.53
N THR A 552 2.06 30.91 8.79
CA THR A 552 2.09 32.32 8.35
C THR A 552 2.00 33.29 9.51
N VAL A 553 1.15 33.03 10.52
CA VAL A 553 1.03 33.89 11.71
C VAL A 553 2.31 33.85 12.54
N THR A 554 2.90 32.66 12.71
CA THR A 554 4.14 32.48 13.46
C THR A 554 5.29 33.21 12.78
N MET A 555 5.40 33.09 11.45
CA MET A 555 6.45 33.80 10.70
C MET A 555 6.26 35.32 10.74
N LEU A 556 5.03 35.82 10.61
CA LEU A 556 4.77 37.26 10.73
C LEU A 556 5.10 37.82 12.13
N ALA A 557 5.10 36.99 13.17
CA ALA A 557 5.45 37.41 14.52
C ALA A 557 6.96 37.41 14.79
N PHE A 558 7.74 36.58 14.09
CA PHE A 558 9.18 36.43 14.28
C PHE A 558 10.05 37.18 13.27
N VAL A 559 9.45 37.57 12.13
CA VAL A 559 10.05 38.44 11.11
C VAL A 559 9.65 39.88 11.38
#